data_AF-A0A925ZB04-F1
#
_entry.id   AF-A0A925ZB04-F1
#
_cell.length_a   1.000
_cell.length_b   1.000
_cell.length_c   1.000
_cell.angle_alpha   90.00
_cell.angle_beta   90.00
_cell.angle_gamma   90.00
#
_symmetry.space_group_name_H-M   'P 1'
#
loop_
_entity.id
_entity.type
_entity.pdbx_description
1 polymer ?
#
loop_
_entity_poly.entity_id
_entity_poly.type
_entity_poly.pdbx_seq_one_letter_code
_entity_poly.pdbx_strand_id
1 'polypeptide(L)' 'ILDGIRDPATREIGFMPGFRDSLDDTQLAQLAAYMRKRFAPDKPAWEGLEAAASSVRAARGP' A
#
# COMPACT_ATOMS: atom_id res chain seq x y z
N ILE A 1 2.59 2.28 -1.93
CA ILE A 1 1.19 2.07 -2.37
C ILE A 1 0.21 2.99 -1.67
N LEU A 2 0.18 3.06 -0.34
CA LEU A 2 -0.82 3.86 0.39
C LEU A 2 -0.78 5.34 0.01
N ASP A 3 0.41 5.94 -0.01
CA ASP A 3 0.58 7.37 -0.33
C ASP A 3 1.11 7.63 -1.73
N GLY A 4 1.29 6.58 -2.54
CA GLY A 4 1.82 6.69 -3.88
C GLY A 4 3.30 7.12 -3.91
N ILE A 5 3.71 7.75 -5.00
CA ILE A 5 5.01 8.40 -5.17
C ILE A 5 4.76 9.91 -5.14
N ARG A 6 4.98 10.54 -3.98
CA ARG A 6 4.77 11.99 -3.78
C ARG A 6 5.94 12.84 -4.25
N ASP A 7 7.15 12.30 -4.16
CA ASP A 7 8.38 12.92 -4.65
C ASP A 7 9.12 11.90 -5.54
N PRO A 8 9.00 12.00 -6.87
CA PRO A 8 9.61 11.05 -7.78
C PRO A 8 11.13 11.22 -7.79
N ALA A 9 11.88 10.12 -7.66
CA ALA A 9 13.34 10.13 -7.65
C ALA A 9 13.96 10.67 -8.96
N THR A 10 13.24 10.62 -10.08
CA THR A 10 13.61 11.23 -11.37
C THR A 10 12.37 11.79 -12.08
N ARG A 11 12.54 12.80 -12.94
CA ARG A 11 11.43 13.39 -13.74
C ARG A 11 10.69 12.40 -14.65
N GLU A 12 11.31 11.27 -14.94
CA GLU A 12 10.77 10.23 -15.83
C GLU A 12 9.79 9.29 -15.10
N ILE A 13 9.83 9.28 -13.76
CA ILE A 13 8.87 8.53 -12.95
C ILE A 13 7.63 9.40 -12.80
N GLY A 14 6.57 9.02 -13.51
CA GLY A 14 5.27 9.68 -13.42
C GLY A 14 4.71 9.66 -12.00
N PHE A 15 3.87 10.66 -11.68
CA PHE A 15 3.17 10.74 -10.41
C PHE A 15 2.28 9.51 -10.21
N MET A 16 2.51 8.77 -9.12
CA MET A 16 1.62 7.69 -8.71
C MET A 16 0.76 8.22 -7.57
N PRO A 17 -0.56 8.45 -7.77
CA PRO A 17 -1.43 8.82 -6.66
C PRO A 17 -1.47 7.71 -5.62
N GLY A 18 -1.59 8.11 -4.35
CA GLY A 18 -1.81 7.16 -3.26
C GLY A 18 -3.23 6.60 -3.28
N PHE A 19 -3.40 5.38 -2.78
CA PHE A 19 -4.72 4.77 -2.59
C PHE A 19 -5.42 5.21 -1.30
N ARG A 20 -4.77 5.98 -0.43
CA ARG A 20 -5.27 6.41 0.89
C ARG A 20 -6.71 6.93 0.85
N ASP A 21 -7.03 7.79 -0.10
CA ASP A 21 -8.33 8.46 -0.15
C ASP A 21 -9.39 7.70 -0.96
N SER A 22 -8.98 6.60 -1.63
CA SER A 22 -9.85 5.80 -2.49
C SER A 22 -10.16 4.43 -1.90
N LEU A 23 -9.32 3.90 -1.02
CA LEU A 23 -9.46 2.58 -0.40
C LEU A 23 -9.50 2.68 1.12
N ASP A 24 -10.37 1.89 1.74
CA ASP A 24 -10.33 1.63 3.17
C ASP A 24 -9.20 0.64 3.54
N ASP A 25 -9.01 0.42 4.84
CA ASP A 25 -7.92 -0.42 5.35
C ASP A 25 -8.09 -1.90 4.97
N THR A 26 -9.33 -2.39 4.87
CA THR A 26 -9.64 -3.76 4.41
C THR A 26 -9.30 -3.94 2.94
N GLN A 27 -9.69 -2.99 2.08
CA GLN A 27 -9.39 -3.02 0.66
C GLN A 27 -7.89 -2.92 0.40
N LEU A 28 -7.17 -2.09 1.18
CA LEU A 28 -5.72 -2.01 1.10
C LEU A 28 -5.05 -3.32 1.52
N ALA A 29 -5.54 -3.96 2.58
CA ALA A 29 -5.05 -5.26 3.02
C ALA A 29 -5.26 -6.35 1.96
N GLN A 30 -6.43 -6.37 1.31
CA GLN A 30 -6.71 -7.29 0.20
C GLN A 30 -5.80 -7.05 -1.00
N LEU A 31 -5.56 -5.79 -1.38
CA LEU A 31 -4.64 -5.44 -2.47
C LEU A 31 -3.22 -5.90 -2.15
N ALA A 32 -2.73 -5.65 -0.93
CA ALA A 32 -1.41 -6.08 -0.49
C ALA A 32 -1.28 -7.62 -0.48
N ALA A 33 -2.30 -8.33 -0.01
CA ALA A 33 -2.35 -9.78 -0.01
C ALA A 33 -2.34 -10.34 -1.45
N TYR A 34 -3.09 -9.72 -2.37
CA TYR A 34 -3.08 -10.07 -3.78
C TYR A 34 -1.69 -9.88 -4.40
N MET A 35 -1.05 -8.73 -4.17
CA MET A 35 0.30 -8.45 -4.67
C MET A 35 1.32 -9.48 -4.16
N ARG A 36 1.25 -9.83 -2.87
CA ARG A 36 2.10 -10.87 -2.27
C ARG A 36 1.94 -12.20 -2.99
N LYS A 37 0.70 -12.66 -3.17
CA LYS A 37 0.39 -13.92 -3.85
C LYS A 37 0.83 -13.91 -5.33
N ARG A 38 0.64 -12.79 -6.03
CA ARG A 38 0.86 -12.71 -7.49
C ARG A 38 2.32 -12.56 -7.87
N PHE A 39 3.09 -11.82 -7.09
CA PHE A 39 4.45 -11.38 -7.44
C PHE A 39 5.54 -12.00 -6.56
N ALA A 40 5.19 -12.57 -5.40
CA ALA A 40 6.13 -13.29 -4.53
C ALA A 40 5.48 -14.58 -3.97
N PRO A 41 5.02 -15.50 -4.85
CA PRO A 41 4.29 -16.70 -4.45
C PRO A 41 5.13 -17.68 -3.61
N ASP A 42 6.45 -17.59 -3.69
CA ASP A 42 7.43 -18.39 -2.94
C ASP A 42 7.61 -17.92 -1.48
N LYS A 43 7.00 -16.79 -1.12
CA LYS A 43 7.14 -16.19 0.20
C LYS A 43 5.85 -16.35 1.01
N PRO A 44 5.94 -16.49 2.36
CA PRO A 44 4.76 -16.66 3.20
C PRO A 44 3.80 -15.47 3.11
N ALA A 45 2.51 -15.72 3.32
CA ALA A 45 1.52 -14.67 3.41
C ALA A 45 1.87 -13.68 4.52
N TRP A 46 1.53 -12.42 4.33
CA TRP A 46 1.62 -11.43 5.40
C TRP A 46 0.39 -11.51 6.29
N GLU A 47 0.62 -11.42 7.60
CA GLU A 47 -0.43 -11.42 8.61
C GLU A 47 -0.69 -10.00 9.14
N GLY A 48 -1.88 -9.76 9.70
CA GLY A 48 -2.21 -8.48 10.34
C GLY A 48 -2.24 -7.26 9.41
N LEU A 49 -2.48 -7.47 8.11
CA LEU A 49 -2.40 -6.41 7.10
C LEU A 49 -3.37 -5.25 7.34
N GLU A 50 -4.58 -5.50 7.85
CA GLU A 50 -5.55 -4.44 8.18
C GLU A 50 -5.07 -3.55 9.33
N ALA A 51 -4.56 -4.15 10.41
CA ALA A 51 -3.99 -3.43 11.54
C ALA A 51 -2.75 -2.63 11.12
N ALA A 52 -1.92 -3.20 10.24
CA ALA A 52 -0.77 -2.50 9.67
C ALA A 52 -1.20 -1.30 8.80
N ALA A 53 -2.23 -1.48 7.95
CA ALA A 53 -2.79 -0.40 7.13
C ALA A 53 -3.29 0.77 7.99
N SER A 54 -4.08 0.46 9.02
CA SER A 54 -4.60 1.44 9.97
C SER A 54 -3.47 2.18 10.71
N SER A 55 -2.47 1.46 11.19
CA SER A 55 -1.31 2.04 11.88
C SER A 55 -0.52 3.01 10.98
N VAL A 56 -0.23 2.63 9.72
CA VAL A 56 0.47 3.50 8.77
C VAL A 56 -0.37 4.73 8.41
N ARG A 57 -1.70 4.56 8.29
CA ARG A 57 -2.63 5.67 8.05
C ARG A 57 -2.65 6.65 9.22
N ALA A 58 -2.61 6.18 10.46
CA ALA A 58 -2.56 7.02 11.66
C ALA A 58 -1.19 7.73 11.83
N ALA A 59 -0.09 7.04 11.50
CA ALA A 59 1.27 7.58 11.66
C ALA A 59 1.59 8.73 10.69
N ARG A 60 1.01 8.71 9.50
CA ARG A 60 0.99 9.85 8.58
C ARG A 60 -0.36 10.51 8.74
N GLY A 61 -0.43 11.52 9.62
CA GLY A 61 -1.65 12.31 9.87
C GLY A 61 -2.33 12.82 8.59
N PRO A 62 -3.53 13.42 8.72
CA PRO A 62 -4.33 13.86 7.58
C PRO A 62 -3.55 14.71 6.57
#